data_AF-A0A8X6HK18-F1
#
_entry.id   AF-A0A8X6HK18-F1
#
_cell.length_a   1.000
_cell.length_b   1.000
_cell.length_c   1.000
_cell.angle_alpha   90.00
_cell.angle_beta   90.00
_cell.angle_gamma   90.00
#
_symmetry.space_group_name_H-M   'P 1'
#
loop_
_entity.id
_entity.type
_entity.pdbx_description
1 polymer ?
#
loop_
_entity_poly.entity_id
_entity_poly.type
_entity_poly.pdbx_seq_one_letter_code
_entity_poly.pdbx_strand_id
1 'polypeptide(L)'
;MNPEIASDKQSIVDVLCKDSHGNRYIAEMQLAKDKSFEKRAQLYAAKAYSRQSGNYIDFKKLEEEDLAAYEERVLSVQKEEAIWEQRLDDARDEGKQEGRQEGIQIGHEKGRAEGKEEGIQIGAERGREEGEKQAKIAVAKNSLKAGVSIDVIAQITVFPLMKFKS
;
A
#
# COMPACT_ATOMS: atom_id res chain seq x y z
N MET A 1 1.06 -27.56 9.38
CA MET A 1 0.90 -27.83 7.93
C MET A 1 -0.58 -27.66 7.61
N ASN A 2 -0.89 -26.78 6.67
CA ASN A 2 -2.27 -26.45 6.29
C ASN A 2 -2.87 -27.60 5.45
N PRO A 3 -4.00 -28.21 5.84
CA PRO A 3 -4.55 -29.43 5.20
C PRO A 3 -5.05 -29.25 3.76
N GLU A 4 -5.14 -28.03 3.25
CA GLU A 4 -5.50 -27.77 1.84
C GLU A 4 -4.41 -28.12 0.82
N ILE A 5 -3.15 -28.29 1.27
CA ILE A 5 -2.02 -28.66 0.39
C ILE A 5 -1.94 -30.19 0.16
N ALA A 6 -2.77 -30.97 0.86
CA ALA A 6 -2.71 -32.44 0.83
C ALA A 6 -3.41 -33.08 -0.39
N SER A 7 -4.21 -32.33 -1.16
CA SER A 7 -5.02 -32.88 -2.25
C SER A 7 -4.28 -33.00 -3.60
N ASP A 8 -3.19 -32.25 -3.80
CA ASP A 8 -2.54 -32.13 -5.11
C ASP A 8 -1.35 -33.06 -5.36
N LYS A 9 -0.95 -33.87 -4.38
CA LYS A 9 0.22 -34.75 -4.53
C LYS A 9 -0.21 -36.18 -4.83
N GLN A 10 -0.31 -36.52 -6.11
CA GLN A 10 -0.58 -37.88 -6.55
C GLN A 10 0.70 -38.58 -7.04
N SER A 11 1.11 -39.55 -6.22
CA SER A 11 2.25 -40.45 -6.38
C SER A 11 3.64 -39.82 -6.18
N ILE A 12 4.38 -40.42 -5.26
CA ILE A 12 5.77 -40.11 -4.93
C ILE A 12 6.58 -41.30 -5.42
N VAL A 13 7.48 -41.08 -6.37
CA VAL A 13 8.48 -42.08 -6.76
C VAL A 13 9.81 -41.62 -6.22
N ASP A 14 10.35 -42.41 -5.29
CA ASP A 14 11.66 -42.15 -4.69
C ASP A 14 12.72 -42.98 -5.41
N VAL A 15 13.66 -42.31 -6.06
CA VAL A 15 14.79 -42.96 -6.74
C VAL A 15 16.04 -42.81 -5.89
N LEU A 16 16.60 -43.93 -5.42
CA LEU A 16 17.89 -43.94 -4.74
C LEU A 16 19.02 -43.86 -5.78
N CYS A 17 19.71 -42.74 -5.82
CA CYS A 17 20.83 -42.48 -6.70
C CYS A 17 22.16 -42.62 -5.95
N LYS A 18 23.21 -43.06 -6.66
CA LYS A 18 24.60 -43.05 -6.17
C LYS A 18 25.46 -42.28 -7.17
N ASP A 19 26.23 -41.31 -6.71
CA ASP A 19 27.13 -40.54 -7.58
C ASP A 19 28.45 -41.29 -7.87
N SER A 20 29.30 -40.71 -8.72
CA SER A 20 30.61 -41.25 -9.09
C SER A 20 31.60 -41.33 -7.93
N HIS A 21 31.38 -40.57 -6.85
CA HIS A 21 32.19 -40.57 -5.63
C HIS A 21 31.65 -41.53 -4.55
N GLY A 22 30.48 -42.11 -4.80
CA GLY A 22 29.83 -43.12 -3.98
C GLY A 22 28.79 -42.59 -2.99
N ASN A 23 28.49 -41.29 -3.01
CA ASN A 23 27.48 -40.68 -2.17
C ASN A 23 26.08 -41.11 -2.63
N ARG A 24 25.18 -41.37 -1.68
CA ARG A 24 23.81 -41.80 -1.97
C ARG A 24 22.83 -40.68 -1.68
N TYR A 25 21.90 -40.44 -2.60
CA TYR A 25 20.86 -39.44 -2.50
C TYR A 25 19.51 -40.05 -2.86
N ILE A 26 18.45 -39.64 -2.18
CA ILE A 26 17.09 -39.98 -2.58
C ILE A 26 16.57 -38.80 -3.40
N ALA A 27 16.27 -39.04 -4.67
CA ALA A 27 15.59 -38.09 -5.53
C ALA A 27 14.09 -38.39 -5.47
N GLU A 28 13.36 -37.56 -4.73
CA GLU A 28 11.89 -37.62 -4.67
C GLU A 28 11.31 -36.91 -5.90
N MET A 29 10.53 -37.63 -6.70
CA MET A 29 9.88 -37.06 -7.88
C MET A 29 8.37 -36.96 -7.63
N GLN A 30 7.86 -35.72 -7.60
CA GLN A 30 6.44 -35.42 -7.37
C GLN A 30 5.78 -35.11 -8.73
N LEU A 31 4.72 -35.86 -9.08
CA LEU A 31 3.98 -35.64 -10.32
C LEU A 31 2.66 -34.92 -10.04
N ALA A 32 2.48 -33.74 -10.64
CA ALA A 32 1.16 -33.11 -10.74
C ALA A 32 0.38 -33.77 -11.89
N LYS A 33 -0.94 -33.96 -11.72
CA LYS A 33 -1.84 -34.48 -12.76
C LYS A 33 -1.88 -33.54 -13.97
N ASP A 34 -1.00 -33.77 -14.95
CA ASP A 34 -1.07 -33.09 -16.25
C ASP A 34 -1.83 -33.96 -17.24
N LYS A 35 -2.88 -33.41 -17.89
CA LYS A 35 -3.66 -34.10 -18.93
C LYS A 35 -2.79 -34.57 -20.12
N SER A 36 -1.59 -34.00 -20.26
CA SER A 36 -0.60 -34.33 -21.31
C SER A 36 0.39 -35.43 -20.88
N PHE A 37 0.34 -35.88 -19.61
CA PHE A 37 1.25 -36.92 -19.10
C PHE A 37 1.13 -38.22 -19.90
N GLU A 38 -0.10 -38.64 -20.22
CA GLU A 38 -0.36 -39.85 -20.99
C GLU A 38 0.28 -39.79 -22.37
N LYS A 39 0.10 -38.67 -23.10
CA LYS A 39 0.71 -38.45 -24.42
C LYS A 39 2.25 -38.45 -24.34
N ARG A 40 2.84 -37.84 -23.31
CA ARG A 40 4.31 -37.84 -23.10
C ARG A 40 4.84 -39.22 -22.74
N ALA A 41 4.12 -39.97 -21.90
CA ALA A 41 4.48 -41.33 -21.54
C ALA A 41 4.43 -42.26 -22.77
N GLN A 42 3.39 -42.12 -23.60
CA GLN A 42 3.27 -42.83 -24.88
C GLN A 42 4.40 -42.44 -25.85
N LEU A 43 4.75 -41.15 -25.95
CA LEU A 43 5.86 -40.67 -26.78
C LEU A 43 7.21 -41.25 -26.33
N TYR A 44 7.52 -41.20 -25.03
CA TYR A 44 8.76 -41.76 -24.49
C TYR A 44 8.85 -43.27 -24.68
N ALA A 45 7.73 -43.98 -24.46
CA ALA A 45 7.65 -45.42 -24.73
C ALA A 45 7.89 -45.72 -26.22
N ALA A 46 7.21 -45.01 -27.13
CA ALA A 46 7.38 -45.18 -28.58
C ALA A 46 8.82 -44.89 -29.03
N LYS A 47 9.47 -43.85 -28.47
CA LYS A 47 10.89 -43.53 -28.73
C LYS A 47 11.82 -44.66 -28.26
N ALA A 48 11.57 -45.24 -27.09
CA ALA A 48 12.36 -46.35 -26.57
C ALA A 48 12.23 -47.61 -27.43
N TYR A 49 11.01 -47.97 -27.84
CA TYR A 49 10.76 -49.14 -28.70
C TYR A 49 11.31 -48.97 -30.11
N SER A 50 11.21 -47.78 -30.69
CA SER A 50 11.72 -47.50 -32.04
C SER A 50 13.24 -47.55 -32.10
N ARG A 51 13.93 -47.08 -31.05
CA ARG A 51 15.39 -47.24 -30.90
C ARG A 51 15.83 -48.69 -30.82
N GLN A 52 15.02 -49.56 -30.21
CA GLN A 52 15.33 -50.98 -30.05
C GLN A 52 15.01 -51.80 -31.32
N SER A 53 13.99 -51.43 -32.08
CA SER A 53 13.53 -52.19 -33.25
C SER A 53 14.19 -51.81 -34.58
N GLY A 54 14.99 -50.75 -34.65
CA GLY A 54 15.66 -50.31 -35.88
C GLY A 54 14.73 -49.81 -37.00
N ASN A 55 13.41 -49.82 -36.78
CA ASN A 55 12.42 -49.31 -37.72
C ASN A 55 12.18 -47.81 -37.48
N TYR A 56 12.52 -47.00 -38.48
CA TYR A 56 12.33 -45.56 -38.49
C TYR A 56 10.87 -45.24 -38.80
N ILE A 57 10.06 -45.06 -37.76
CA ILE A 57 8.75 -44.38 -37.87
C ILE A 57 9.06 -42.88 -38.00
N ASP A 58 8.44 -42.17 -38.93
CA ASP A 58 8.71 -40.75 -39.21
C ASP A 58 8.15 -39.84 -38.09
N PHE A 59 8.81 -39.86 -36.93
CA PHE A 59 8.48 -39.05 -35.75
C PHE A 59 8.73 -37.55 -35.96
N LYS A 60 9.36 -37.16 -37.06
CA LYS A 60 9.81 -35.77 -37.30
C LYS A 60 8.65 -34.78 -37.41
N LYS A 61 7.52 -35.22 -38.01
CA LYS A 61 6.29 -34.40 -38.11
C LYS A 61 5.52 -34.31 -36.81
N LEU A 62 5.53 -35.39 -36.01
CA LEU A 62 4.92 -35.39 -34.68
C LEU A 62 5.74 -34.51 -33.72
N GLU A 63 7.08 -34.46 -33.89
CA GLU A 63 7.99 -33.64 -33.09
C GLU A 63 7.77 -32.13 -33.25
N GLU A 64 7.50 -31.61 -34.45
CA GLU A 64 7.32 -30.16 -34.65
C GLU A 64 6.01 -29.64 -34.01
N GLU A 65 4.91 -30.38 -34.18
CA GLU A 65 3.60 -29.96 -33.66
C GLU A 65 3.53 -30.08 -32.12
N ASP A 66 4.06 -31.17 -31.57
CA ASP A 66 4.11 -31.36 -30.12
C ASP A 66 5.08 -30.38 -29.43
N LEU A 67 6.20 -30.03 -30.08
CA LEU A 67 7.14 -29.03 -29.57
C LEU A 67 6.56 -27.62 -29.63
N ALA A 68 5.88 -27.25 -30.72
CA ALA A 68 5.20 -25.97 -30.84
C ALA A 68 4.10 -25.80 -29.77
N ALA A 69 3.30 -26.85 -29.52
CA ALA A 69 2.29 -26.83 -28.47
C ALA A 69 2.90 -26.70 -27.05
N TYR A 70 4.09 -27.27 -26.83
CA TYR A 70 4.82 -27.11 -25.57
C TYR A 70 5.36 -25.69 -25.40
N GLU A 71 6.01 -25.13 -26.43
CA GLU A 71 6.53 -23.76 -26.42
C GLU A 71 5.41 -22.73 -26.24
N GLU A 72 4.28 -22.90 -26.93
CA GLU A 72 3.09 -22.05 -26.77
C GLU A 72 2.59 -22.07 -25.32
N ARG A 73 2.50 -23.25 -24.69
CA ARG A 73 2.06 -23.39 -23.30
C ARG A 73 3.06 -22.79 -22.30
N VAL A 74 4.36 -22.93 -22.54
CA VAL A 74 5.38 -22.30 -21.69
C VAL A 74 5.27 -20.78 -21.79
N LEU A 75 5.13 -20.25 -23.01
CA LEU A 75 4.95 -18.82 -23.25
C LEU A 75 3.64 -18.29 -22.66
N SER A 76 2.54 -19.06 -22.69
CA SER A 76 1.27 -18.64 -22.10
C SER A 76 1.36 -18.49 -20.58
N VAL A 77 2.04 -19.42 -19.91
CA VAL A 77 2.27 -19.36 -18.47
C VAL A 77 3.16 -18.17 -18.10
N GLN A 78 4.26 -17.95 -18.83
CA GLN A 78 5.13 -16.78 -18.61
C GLN A 78 4.39 -15.46 -18.84
N LYS A 79 3.52 -15.41 -19.85
CA LYS A 79 2.70 -14.24 -20.13
C LYS A 79 1.69 -13.98 -19.01
N GLU A 80 1.05 -15.02 -18.48
CA GLU A 80 0.17 -14.90 -17.32
C GLU A 80 0.93 -14.39 -16.09
N GLU A 81 2.12 -14.94 -15.80
CA GLU A 81 2.98 -14.46 -14.71
C GLU A 81 3.33 -12.97 -14.86
N ALA A 82 3.73 -12.54 -16.06
CA ALA A 82 4.03 -11.14 -16.34
C ALA A 82 2.81 -10.22 -16.17
N ILE A 83 1.62 -10.67 -16.59
CA ILE A 83 0.37 -9.93 -16.37
C ILE A 83 0.06 -9.83 -14.87
N TRP A 84 0.28 -10.89 -14.10
CA TRP A 84 0.08 -10.87 -12.65
C TRP A 84 1.04 -9.92 -11.95
N GLU A 85 2.31 -9.92 -12.33
CA GLU A 85 3.31 -9.00 -11.79
C GLU A 85 2.94 -7.54 -12.09
N GLN A 86 2.57 -7.25 -13.35
CA GLN A 86 2.11 -5.92 -13.75
C GLN A 86 0.90 -5.47 -12.91
N ARG A 87 -0.12 -6.33 -12.74
CA ARG A 87 -1.30 -6.01 -11.94
C ARG A 87 -0.98 -5.74 -10.47
N LEU A 88 -0.02 -6.46 -9.90
CA LEU A 88 0.42 -6.24 -8.52
C LEU A 88 1.11 -4.89 -8.36
N ASP A 89 1.92 -4.48 -9.33
CA ASP A 89 2.58 -3.18 -9.31
C ASP A 89 1.59 -2.04 -9.55
N ASP A 90 0.66 -2.18 -10.50
CA ASP A 90 -0.42 -1.21 -10.74
C ASP A 90 -1.24 -1.00 -9.45
N ALA A 91 -1.66 -2.09 -8.79
CA ALA A 91 -2.42 -2.01 -7.53
C ALA A 91 -1.63 -1.33 -6.40
N ARG A 92 -0.30 -1.55 -6.32
CA ARG A 92 0.56 -0.88 -5.33
C ARG A 92 0.67 0.61 -5.60
N ASP A 93 0.79 1.00 -6.87
CA ASP A 93 0.94 2.39 -7.25
C ASP A 93 -0.37 3.16 -7.13
N GLU A 94 -1.50 2.55 -7.49
CA GLU A 94 -2.84 3.06 -7.19
C GLU A 94 -3.02 3.29 -5.69
N GLY A 95 -2.73 2.29 -4.85
CA GLY A 95 -2.84 2.41 -3.39
C GLY A 95 -1.93 3.50 -2.79
N LYS A 96 -0.72 3.70 -3.33
CA LYS A 96 0.16 4.82 -2.93
C LYS A 96 -0.42 6.17 -3.34
N GLN A 97 -0.97 6.27 -4.55
CA GLN A 97 -1.56 7.52 -5.05
C GLN A 97 -2.80 7.90 -4.24
N GLU A 98 -3.71 6.96 -4.01
CA GLU A 98 -4.90 7.16 -3.18
C GLU A 98 -4.52 7.59 -1.76
N GLY A 99 -3.64 6.83 -1.09
CA GLY A 99 -3.19 7.17 0.26
C GLY A 99 -2.51 8.55 0.36
N ARG A 100 -1.78 8.97 -0.68
CA ARG A 100 -1.20 10.32 -0.75
C ARG A 100 -2.27 11.39 -0.92
N GLN A 101 -3.25 11.18 -1.80
CA GLN A 101 -4.34 12.13 -2.03
C GLN A 101 -5.20 12.29 -0.77
N GLU A 102 -5.60 11.18 -0.15
CA GLU A 102 -6.33 11.19 1.12
C GLU A 102 -5.53 11.90 2.22
N GLY A 103 -4.23 11.61 2.34
CA GLY A 103 -3.36 12.26 3.32
C GLY A 103 -3.29 13.79 3.12
N ILE A 104 -3.20 14.26 1.88
CA ILE A 104 -3.20 15.69 1.55
C ILE A 104 -4.55 16.33 1.89
N GLN A 105 -5.64 15.68 1.50
CA GLN A 105 -7.01 16.16 1.74
C GLN A 105 -7.27 16.31 3.25
N ILE A 106 -7.01 15.26 4.02
CA ILE A 106 -7.19 15.22 5.47
C ILE A 106 -6.29 16.28 6.14
N GLY A 107 -5.03 16.38 5.73
CA GLY A 107 -4.10 17.37 6.27
C GLY A 107 -4.55 18.80 6.03
N HIS A 108 -5.02 19.10 4.82
CA HIS A 108 -5.52 20.43 4.46
C HIS A 108 -6.81 20.78 5.21
N GLU A 109 -7.76 19.85 5.31
CA GLU A 109 -9.01 20.07 6.05
C GLU A 109 -8.76 20.30 7.54
N LYS A 110 -7.92 19.47 8.18
CA LYS A 110 -7.54 19.64 9.58
C LYS A 110 -6.84 20.97 9.82
N GLY A 111 -5.80 21.28 9.05
CA GLY A 111 -5.06 22.53 9.20
C GLY A 111 -5.93 23.77 8.99
N ARG A 112 -6.89 23.72 8.06
CA ARG A 112 -7.86 24.80 7.85
C ARG A 112 -8.84 24.94 9.03
N ALA A 113 -9.32 23.84 9.58
CA ALA A 113 -10.24 23.84 10.71
C ALA A 113 -9.55 24.39 11.97
N GLU A 114 -8.37 23.86 12.31
CA GLU A 114 -7.56 24.28 13.45
C GLU A 114 -7.19 25.76 13.34
N GLY A 115 -6.65 26.19 12.19
CA GLY A 115 -6.27 27.58 11.98
C GLY A 115 -7.45 28.57 12.05
N LYS A 116 -8.66 28.14 11.61
CA LYS A 116 -9.87 28.96 11.74
C LYS A 116 -10.30 29.07 13.20
N GLU A 117 -10.27 27.98 13.94
CA GLU A 117 -10.66 27.95 15.36
C GLU A 117 -9.72 28.79 16.20
N GLU A 118 -8.39 28.59 16.06
CA GLU A 118 -7.38 29.41 16.73
C GLU A 118 -7.53 30.90 16.38
N GLY A 119 -7.74 31.21 15.09
CA GLY A 119 -7.95 32.59 14.64
C GLY A 119 -9.18 33.26 15.28
N ILE A 120 -10.29 32.52 15.43
CA ILE A 120 -11.51 33.02 16.09
C ILE A 120 -11.25 33.25 17.58
N GLN A 121 -10.61 32.31 18.26
CA GLN A 121 -10.33 32.42 19.70
C GLN A 121 -9.41 33.61 19.99
N ILE A 122 -8.28 33.71 19.27
CA ILE A 122 -7.33 34.82 19.43
C ILE A 122 -8.00 36.17 19.09
N GLY A 123 -8.81 36.21 18.03
CA GLY A 123 -9.55 37.41 17.64
C GLY A 123 -10.56 37.85 18.70
N ALA A 124 -11.31 36.91 19.27
CA ALA A 124 -12.29 37.18 20.31
C ALA A 124 -11.64 37.66 21.61
N GLU A 125 -10.54 37.04 22.03
CA GLU A 125 -9.80 37.43 23.23
C GLU A 125 -9.21 38.84 23.09
N ARG A 126 -8.51 39.12 21.98
CA ARG A 126 -7.98 40.46 21.70
C ARG A 126 -9.08 41.50 21.62
N GLY A 127 -10.19 41.19 20.95
CA GLY A 127 -11.34 42.09 20.85
C GLY A 127 -11.94 42.42 22.23
N ARG A 128 -12.02 41.44 23.13
CA ARG A 128 -12.50 41.63 24.50
C ARG A 128 -11.57 42.55 25.29
N GLU A 129 -10.26 42.28 25.27
CA GLU A 129 -9.28 43.11 25.98
C GLU A 129 -9.25 44.56 25.47
N GLU A 130 -9.26 44.75 24.14
CA GLU A 130 -9.30 46.06 23.52
C GLU A 130 -10.58 46.81 23.91
N GLY A 131 -11.73 46.12 23.86
CA GLY A 131 -13.02 46.67 24.26
C GLY A 131 -13.06 47.08 25.74
N GLU A 132 -12.51 46.27 26.65
CA GLU A 132 -12.40 46.62 28.07
C GLU A 132 -11.51 47.85 28.30
N LYS A 133 -10.38 47.95 27.59
CA LYS A 133 -9.50 49.13 27.65
C LYS A 133 -10.23 50.37 27.15
N GLN A 134 -10.91 50.29 26.01
CA GLN A 134 -11.67 51.40 25.45
C GLN A 134 -12.83 51.82 26.36
N ALA A 135 -13.55 50.87 26.96
CA ALA A 135 -14.62 51.14 27.90
C ALA A 135 -14.10 51.88 29.15
N LYS A 136 -12.98 51.43 29.74
CA LYS A 136 -12.33 52.12 30.87
C LYS A 136 -11.96 53.56 30.52
N ILE A 137 -11.37 53.78 29.35
CA ILE A 137 -11.02 55.12 28.86
C ILE A 137 -12.27 55.99 28.64
N ALA A 138 -13.32 55.44 28.05
CA ALA A 138 -14.56 56.16 27.79
C ALA A 138 -15.26 56.59 29.09
N VAL A 139 -15.35 55.68 30.08
CA VAL A 139 -15.89 55.98 31.41
C VAL A 139 -15.09 57.11 32.06
N ALA A 140 -13.75 57.01 32.06
CA ALA A 140 -12.91 58.03 32.68
C ALA A 140 -13.07 59.42 32.04
N LYS A 141 -13.15 59.48 30.70
CA LYS A 141 -13.40 60.73 29.96
C LYS A 141 -14.76 61.34 30.30
N ASN A 142 -15.80 60.51 30.42
CA ASN A 142 -17.15 60.97 30.74
C ASN A 142 -17.26 61.45 32.20
N SER A 143 -16.63 60.75 33.15
CA SER A 143 -16.57 61.16 34.55
C SER A 143 -15.83 62.48 34.74
N LEU A 144 -14.76 62.72 33.98
CA LEU A 144 -14.03 64.00 34.01
C LEU A 144 -14.91 65.15 33.52
N LYS A 145 -15.66 64.94 32.42
CA LYS A 145 -16.63 65.93 31.92
C LYS A 145 -17.75 66.23 32.91
N ALA A 146 -18.13 65.25 33.74
CA ALA A 146 -19.15 65.41 34.78
C ALA A 146 -18.62 66.10 36.06
N GLY A 147 -17.35 66.51 36.10
CA GLY A 147 -16.75 67.22 37.25
C GLY A 147 -16.33 66.31 38.39
N VAL A 148 -16.23 64.99 38.18
CA VAL A 148 -15.70 64.06 39.19
C VAL A 148 -14.19 64.29 39.34
N SER A 149 -13.70 64.28 40.59
CA SER A 149 -12.27 64.50 40.86
C SER A 149 -11.39 63.37 40.29
N ILE A 150 -10.19 63.74 39.84
CA ILE A 150 -9.22 62.81 39.24
C ILE A 150 -8.86 61.66 40.20
N ASP A 151 -8.75 61.94 41.51
CA ASP A 151 -8.44 60.91 42.52
C ASP A 151 -9.52 59.83 42.60
N VAL A 152 -10.80 60.22 42.51
CA VAL A 152 -11.94 59.29 42.51
C VAL A 152 -12.00 58.51 41.20
N ILE A 153 -11.74 59.15 40.06
CA ILE A 153 -11.69 58.49 38.75
C ILE A 153 -10.58 57.44 38.70
N ALA A 154 -9.40 57.75 39.24
CA ALA A 154 -8.27 56.82 39.28
C ALA A 154 -8.54 55.58 40.15
N GLN A 155 -9.25 55.74 41.28
CA GLN A 155 -9.67 54.62 42.12
C GLN A 155 -10.69 53.70 41.43
N ILE A 156 -11.69 54.27 40.74
CA ILE A 156 -12.77 53.50 40.12
C ILE A 156 -12.31 52.78 38.84
N THR A 157 -11.45 53.43 38.04
CA THR A 157 -11.06 52.91 36.72
C THR A 157 -9.81 52.03 36.75
N VAL A 158 -9.12 51.96 37.90
CA VAL A 158 -7.83 51.26 38.09
C VAL A 158 -6.83 51.68 37.00
N PHE A 159 -6.86 52.97 36.65
CA PHE A 159 -6.06 53.56 35.57
C PHE A 159 -5.00 54.48 36.18
N PRO A 160 -3.71 54.36 35.83
CA PRO A 160 -2.65 55.16 36.45
C PRO A 160 -2.87 56.67 36.27
N LEU A 161 -2.73 57.42 37.35
CA LEU A 161 -2.91 58.90 37.41
C LEU A 161 -2.12 59.65 36.32
N MET A 162 -1.01 59.10 35.84
CA MET A 162 -0.16 59.71 34.80
C MET A 162 -0.88 59.93 33.45
N LYS A 163 -1.95 59.21 33.13
CA LYS A 163 -2.64 59.30 31.82
C LYS A 163 -3.73 60.37 31.75
N PHE A 164 -4.04 61.03 32.87
CA PHE A 164 -5.09 62.06 32.95
C PHE A 164 -4.56 63.49 32.89
N LYS A 165 -3.23 63.68 32.96
CA LYS A 165 -2.56 64.98 32.85
C LYS A 165 -1.94 65.10 31.44
N SER A 166 -2.76 65.37 30.44
CA SER A 166 -2.33 65.86 29.12
C SER A 166 -3.40 66.77 28.53
#